data_AF-A0AAW8KYB3-F1
#
_entry.id   AF-A0AAW8KYB3-F1
#
_cell.length_a   1.000
_cell.length_b   1.000
_cell.length_c   1.000
_cell.angle_alpha   90.00
_cell.angle_beta   90.00
_cell.angle_gamma   90.00
#
_symmetry.space_group_name_H-M   'P 1'
#
loop_
_entity.id
_entity.type
_entity.pdbx_description
1 polymer ?
#
loop_
_entity_poly.entity_id
_entity_poly.type
_entity_poly.pdbx_seq_one_letter_code
_entity_poly.pdbx_strand_id
1 'polypeptide(L)'
;MNTTPENTPLTFDNRLLAKFLYWMGWRISSIAEYLKEKDKNVHAWKARDEWDEQAPEGRVAQALEAQLVKLIILEKKTPGDFKEIDLL
;
A
#
# COMPACT_ATOMS: atom_id res chain seq x y z
N MET A 1 22.86 -8.50 -27.35
CA MET A 1 21.51 -8.87 -26.87
C MET A 1 21.19 -7.94 -25.72
N ASN A 2 20.44 -6.86 -25.98
CA ASN A 2 20.17 -5.83 -24.97
C ASN A 2 18.77 -6.10 -24.39
N THR A 3 18.72 -6.65 -23.18
CA THR A 3 17.49 -6.73 -22.40
C THR A 3 17.24 -5.37 -21.76
N THR A 4 16.49 -4.50 -22.44
CA THR A 4 15.88 -3.33 -21.82
C THR A 4 15.02 -3.82 -20.66
N PRO A 5 15.18 -3.33 -19.42
CA PRO A 5 14.24 -3.68 -18.36
C PRO A 5 12.87 -3.17 -18.80
N GLU A 6 11.95 -4.09 -19.05
CA GLU A 6 10.55 -3.79 -19.31
C GLU A 6 10.00 -3.18 -18.03
N ASN A 7 10.04 -1.85 -17.95
CA ASN A 7 9.36 -1.10 -16.92
C ASN A 7 7.89 -1.08 -17.30
N THR A 8 7.21 -2.22 -17.20
CA THR A 8 5.76 -2.31 -17.34
C THR A 8 5.21 -1.39 -16.25
N PRO A 9 4.57 -0.25 -16.58
CA PRO A 9 3.94 0.55 -15.54
C PRO A 9 2.98 -0.40 -14.83
N LEU A 10 3.07 -0.48 -13.50
CA LEU A 10 2.08 -1.17 -12.68
C LEU A 10 0.74 -0.52 -13.02
N THR A 11 0.02 -1.09 -13.99
CA THR A 11 -1.32 -0.63 -14.35
C THR A 11 -2.20 -1.12 -13.23
N PHE A 12 -2.29 -0.32 -12.16
CA PHE A 12 -3.23 -0.57 -11.10
C PHE A 12 -4.61 -0.57 -11.75
N ASP A 13 -5.28 -1.73 -11.77
CA ASP A 13 -6.66 -1.78 -12.17
C ASP A 13 -7.47 -0.90 -11.21
N ASN A 14 -8.54 -0.28 -11.72
CA ASN A 14 -9.32 0.71 -10.96
C ASN A 14 -9.74 0.18 -9.57
N ARG A 15 -9.99 -1.13 -9.44
CA ARG A 15 -10.38 -1.76 -8.18
C ARG A 15 -9.23 -1.78 -7.16
N LEU A 16 -8.01 -2.10 -7.58
CA LEU A 16 -6.84 -2.08 -6.71
C LEU A 16 -6.47 -0.64 -6.30
N LEU A 17 -6.51 0.31 -7.24
CA LEU A 17 -6.26 1.73 -6.94
C LEU A 17 -7.32 2.29 -5.98
N ALA A 18 -8.60 1.95 -6.18
CA ALA A 18 -9.67 2.32 -5.28
C ALA A 18 -9.46 1.79 -3.85
N LYS A 19 -9.00 0.54 -3.72
CA LYS A 19 -8.70 -0.09 -2.44
C LYS A 19 -7.63 0.67 -1.67
N PHE A 20 -6.55 1.07 -2.34
CA PHE A 20 -5.48 1.86 -1.72
C PHE A 20 -5.96 3.26 -1.33
N LEU A 21 -6.66 3.96 -2.22
CA LEU A 21 -7.19 5.31 -1.91
C LEU A 21 -8.15 5.27 -0.72
N TYR A 22 -8.99 4.23 -0.62
CA TYR A 22 -9.87 4.02 0.52
C TYR A 22 -9.08 3.88 1.82
N TRP A 23 -8.03 3.05 1.84
CA TRP A 23 -7.15 2.89 2.99
C TRP A 23 -6.29 4.12 3.31
N MET A 24 -6.12 5.05 2.36
CA MET A 24 -5.54 6.38 2.59
C MET A 24 -6.55 7.37 3.20
N GLY A 25 -7.78 6.94 3.51
CA GLY A 25 -8.81 7.76 4.14
C GLY A 25 -9.68 8.56 3.17
N TRP A 26 -9.62 8.29 1.86
CA TRP A 26 -10.48 8.97 0.90
C TRP A 26 -11.93 8.50 1.02
N ARG A 27 -12.88 9.43 0.81
CA ARG A 27 -14.30 9.07 0.70
C ARG A 27 -14.56 8.32 -0.59
N ILE A 28 -15.42 7.30 -0.55
CA ILE A 28 -15.75 6.47 -1.72
C ILE A 28 -16.27 7.30 -2.90
N SER A 29 -17.06 8.34 -2.65
CA SER A 29 -17.54 9.25 -3.70
C SER A 29 -16.39 9.98 -4.41
N SER A 30 -15.38 10.43 -3.66
CA SER A 30 -14.18 11.07 -4.22
C SER A 30 -13.31 10.10 -5.01
N ILE A 31 -13.24 8.84 -4.56
CA ILE A 31 -12.53 7.77 -5.27
C ILE A 31 -13.24 7.45 -6.60
N ALA A 32 -14.56 7.31 -6.58
CA ALA A 32 -15.35 7.03 -7.77
C ALA A 32 -15.24 8.14 -8.81
N GLU A 33 -15.31 9.40 -8.38
CA GLU A 33 -15.07 10.57 -9.24
C GLU A 33 -13.67 10.55 -9.86
N TYR A 34 -12.63 10.32 -9.03
CA TYR A 34 -11.24 10.26 -9.48
C TYR A 34 -10.98 9.15 -10.51
N LEU A 35 -11.55 7.97 -10.27
CA LEU A 35 -11.41 6.81 -11.14
C LEU A 35 -12.37 6.80 -12.34
N LYS A 36 -13.27 7.80 -12.42
CA LYS A 36 -14.36 7.87 -13.40
C LYS A 36 -15.23 6.60 -13.39
N GLU A 37 -15.46 6.09 -12.18
CA GLU A 37 -16.30 4.93 -11.89
C GLU A 37 -17.60 5.33 -11.22
N LYS A 38 -18.58 4.42 -11.19
CA LYS A 38 -19.81 4.65 -10.42
C LYS A 38 -19.53 4.36 -8.94
N ASP A 39 -20.01 5.20 -8.03
CA ASP A 39 -19.93 4.96 -6.56
C ASP A 39 -20.39 3.55 -6.18
N LYS A 40 -21.47 3.08 -6.82
CA LYS A 40 -22.01 1.72 -6.60
C LYS A 40 -20.98 0.61 -6.89
N ASN A 41 -20.10 0.80 -7.87
CA ASN A 41 -19.05 -0.17 -8.20
C ASN A 41 -18.01 -0.21 -7.08
N VAL A 42 -17.54 0.97 -6.62
CA VAL A 42 -16.55 1.06 -5.55
C VAL A 42 -17.10 0.52 -4.22
N HIS A 43 -18.35 0.83 -3.89
CA HIS A 43 -19.04 0.22 -2.75
C HIS A 43 -19.14 -1.30 -2.87
N ALA A 44 -19.44 -1.82 -4.07
CA ALA A 44 -19.50 -3.26 -4.30
C ALA A 44 -18.13 -3.93 -4.15
N TRP A 45 -17.04 -3.28 -4.59
CA TRP A 45 -15.68 -3.79 -4.39
C TRP A 45 -15.30 -3.81 -2.92
N LYS A 46 -15.55 -2.70 -2.20
CA LYS A 46 -15.33 -2.61 -0.75
C LYS A 46 -16.02 -3.73 0.02
N ALA A 47 -17.27 -4.02 -0.32
CA ALA A 47 -18.04 -5.08 0.33
C ALA A 47 -17.53 -6.49 -0.04
N ARG A 48 -17.23 -6.75 -1.31
CA ARG A 48 -16.76 -8.07 -1.78
C ARG A 48 -15.37 -8.44 -1.27
N ASP A 49 -14.50 -7.45 -1.11
CA ASP A 49 -13.12 -7.62 -0.70
C ASP A 49 -12.89 -7.20 0.75
N GLU A 50 -13.97 -6.97 1.51
CA GLU A 50 -13.96 -6.70 2.96
C GLU A 50 -12.90 -5.65 3.36
N TRP A 51 -12.87 -4.50 2.65
CA TRP A 51 -11.77 -3.54 2.82
C TRP A 51 -11.65 -2.99 4.24
N ASP A 52 -12.74 -2.94 5.01
CA ASP A 52 -12.73 -2.49 6.41
C ASP A 52 -11.97 -3.46 7.31
N GLU A 53 -12.14 -4.77 7.10
CA GLU A 53 -11.50 -5.83 7.88
C GLU A 53 -10.07 -6.10 7.40
N GLN A 54 -9.83 -5.84 6.11
CA GLN A 54 -8.52 -5.99 5.49
C GLN A 54 -7.65 -4.73 5.58
N ALA A 55 -8.16 -3.65 6.18
CA ALA A 55 -7.46 -2.38 6.31
C ALA A 55 -6.04 -2.62 6.86
N PRO A 56 -4.99 -2.18 6.15
CA PRO A 56 -3.61 -2.40 6.56
C PRO A 56 -3.23 -1.58 7.78
N GLU A 57 -4.12 -0.81 8.41
CA GLU A 57 -3.77 0.07 9.53
C GLU A 57 -2.99 -0.69 10.60
N GLY A 58 -3.43 -1.90 10.95
CA GLY A 58 -2.67 -2.82 11.79
C GLY A 58 -1.46 -3.43 11.08
N ARG A 59 -1.59 -3.87 9.83
CA ARG A 59 -0.53 -4.64 9.12
C ARG A 59 0.67 -3.81 8.69
N VAL A 60 0.48 -2.56 8.26
CA VAL A 60 1.55 -1.62 7.89
C VAL A 60 2.28 -1.19 9.15
N ALA A 61 1.55 -0.85 10.22
CA ALA A 61 2.15 -0.59 11.52
C ALA A 61 2.92 -1.82 12.05
N GLN A 62 2.33 -3.02 11.99
CA GLN A 62 2.99 -4.27 12.38
C GLN A 62 4.22 -4.59 11.51
N ALA A 63 4.16 -4.34 10.21
CA ALA A 63 5.30 -4.54 9.32
C ALA A 63 6.43 -3.53 9.62
N LEU A 64 6.07 -2.28 9.89
CA LEU A 64 6.99 -1.22 10.30
C LEU A 64 7.66 -1.57 11.64
N GLU A 65 6.87 -1.96 12.64
CA GLU A 65 7.34 -2.43 13.94
C GLU A 65 8.27 -3.65 13.81
N ALA A 66 7.90 -4.65 13.00
CA ALA A 66 8.71 -5.83 12.77
C ALA A 66 10.06 -5.49 12.10
N GLN A 67 10.04 -4.57 11.12
CA GLN A 67 11.26 -4.13 10.45
C GLN A 67 12.18 -3.35 11.40
N LEU A 68 11.61 -2.48 12.25
CA LEU A 68 12.38 -1.76 13.26
C LEU A 68 13.02 -2.72 14.27
N VAL A 69 12.26 -3.69 14.79
CA VAL A 69 12.79 -4.73 15.69
C VAL A 69 13.94 -5.48 15.05
N LYS A 70 13.79 -5.93 13.80
CA LYS A 70 14.84 -6.60 13.04
C LYS A 70 16.11 -5.77 12.94
N LEU A 71 16.00 -4.47 12.64
CA LEU A 71 17.16 -3.58 12.51
C LEU A 71 17.86 -3.36 13.87
N ILE A 72 17.10 -3.25 14.96
CA ILE A 72 17.65 -3.04 16.32
C ILE A 72 18.46 -4.26 16.79
N ILE A 73 17.99 -5.48 16.53
CA ILE A 73 18.65 -6.71 17.02
C ILE A 73 19.95 -7.07 16.28
N LEU A 74 20.28 -6.40 15.18
CA LEU A 74 21.54 -6.63 14.47
C LEU A 74 22.74 -6.30 15.38
N GLU A 75 23.62 -7.29 15.61
CA GLU A 75 24.84 -7.15 16.42
C GLU A 75 25.83 -6.13 15.84
N LYS A 76 25.91 -6.06 14.51
CA LYS A 76 26.71 -5.08 13.76
C LYS A 76 25.84 -4.43 12.70
N LYS A 77 25.54 -3.14 12.90
CA LYS A 77 24.74 -2.34 11.96
C LYS A 77 25.65 -1.70 10.91
N THR A 78 25.17 -1.66 9.68
CA THR A 78 25.78 -0.92 8.58
C THR A 78 25.25 0.53 8.54
N PRO A 79 25.93 1.46 7.86
CA PRO A 79 25.38 2.81 7.64
C PRO A 79 24.02 2.81 6.92
N GLY A 80 23.75 1.78 6.10
CA GLY A 80 22.45 1.60 5.46
C GLY A 80 21.33 1.30 6.45
N ASP A 81 21.60 0.45 7.44
CA ASP A 81 20.62 0.09 8.49
C ASP A 81 20.25 1.30 9.36
N PHE A 82 21.23 2.13 9.72
CA PHE A 82 20.96 3.38 10.45
C PHE A 82 20.09 4.34 9.64
N LYS A 83 20.40 4.48 8.35
CA LYS A 83 19.59 5.33 7.46
C LYS A 83 18.17 4.79 7.29
N GLU A 84 17.99 3.48 7.28
CA GLU A 84 16.67 2.87 7.24
C GLU A 84 15.89 3.16 8.52
N ILE A 85 16.50 2.98 9.70
CA ILE A 85 15.89 3.36 10.99
C ILE A 85 15.45 4.83 11.02
N ASP A 86 16.28 5.75 10.51
CA ASP A 86 15.96 7.19 10.47
C ASP A 86 14.76 7.53 9.56
N LEU A 87 14.45 6.66 8.59
CA LEU A 87 13.42 6.88 7.58
C LEU A 87 12.11 6.13 7.87
N LEU A 88 12.10 5.23 8.87
CA LEU A 88 10.93 4.50 9.35
C LEU A 88 10.15 5.33 10.38
#